data_AF-A0A534HH81-F1
#
_entry.id   AF-A0A534HH81-F1
#
_cell.length_a   1.000
_cell.length_b   1.000
_cell.length_c   1.000
_cell.angle_alpha   90.00
_cell.angle_beta   90.00
_cell.angle_gamma   90.00
#
_symmetry.space_group_name_H-M   'P 1'
#
loop_
_entity.id
_entity.type
_entity.pdbx_description
1 polymer ?
#
loop_
_entity_poly.entity_id
_entity_poly.type
_entity_poly.pdbx_seq_one_letter_code
_entity_poly.pdbx_strand_id
1 'polypeptide(L)'
;MHRLLWVALLGSAAAVSYMARAEASAPDHQALPLPATVADWARGAQLFDGLGRYHRAVTTSSAAAQQYFDQGMRLLWAFNHDESTRSFAKAAQLDPSCAACFWGVALTVGPNYNYSATPELRAAVAWEALHEAQQNAARASAVEQALIGALAKRYPSAGPAASADAPATLGAYAAAMREVAARFAADLDVQTLCAEAEMTVNAWKLWTADGRPAPGTLEIEARLESVLQRDPGHPGANHYYVHVMEASPEPGKAVPSAERLRGLMPASGHLEHMPAHIFQRVGRYEDAAAANRRGVAADRAYFAATHAPDYYAMYFAHNYSFLAFSAAMEGRKAETLAAVQSVAQTVPVDMLLAMGDSGWNLTQQYAALVRFGLWDEMIALLPPDPRAPGLTAGYLFGRGVALAARGRIAEARGASGELERLAAAAPADAAAGFNTLHAVLDVARPVVAARIAASEGRGADAVRLLEDAVAAEDRLAYNEPSDWFFPARHLLGAQLLRSGHAARAEQVYRDDLRRNPANGWALEGLSTALRAQSRAPEAARAARELEVAWRHADVRLPGSAFWLAGADRSECACEQRASAERQPRRELLGAQHEARVH
;
A
#
# COMPACT_ATOMS: atom_id res chain seq x y z
N MET A 1 -24.60 30.73 -75.01
CA MET A 1 -25.74 31.67 -75.06
C MET A 1 -26.93 30.98 -74.40
N HIS A 2 -27.55 31.62 -73.39
CA HIS A 2 -28.88 31.35 -72.79
C HIS A 2 -29.20 29.91 -72.34
N ARG A 3 -29.18 29.63 -71.02
CA ARG A 3 -30.27 29.78 -70.00
C ARG A 3 -31.18 28.54 -69.91
N LEU A 4 -31.54 28.19 -68.65
CA LEU A 4 -32.61 27.29 -68.17
C LEU A 4 -32.18 25.81 -68.00
N LEU A 5 -32.55 25.01 -66.97
CA LEU A 5 -33.44 25.11 -65.80
C LEU A 5 -33.02 23.95 -64.84
N TRP A 6 -32.87 24.26 -63.54
CA TRP A 6 -33.25 23.50 -62.31
C TRP A 6 -32.82 22.05 -62.05
N VAL A 7 -32.23 21.79 -60.86
CA VAL A 7 -32.85 21.09 -59.70
C VAL A 7 -32.15 21.55 -58.40
N ALA A 8 -32.97 21.74 -57.36
CA ALA A 8 -32.63 22.26 -56.03
C ALA A 8 -31.86 21.29 -55.12
N LEU A 9 -31.12 21.84 -54.15
CA LEU A 9 -30.82 21.18 -52.88
C LEU A 9 -30.83 22.24 -51.76
N LEU A 10 -31.86 22.17 -50.92
CA LEU A 10 -32.01 22.86 -49.63
C LEU A 10 -31.61 21.89 -48.52
N GLY A 11 -30.84 22.39 -47.57
CA GLY A 11 -30.43 21.76 -46.31
C GLY A 11 -29.18 22.53 -45.87
N SER A 12 -29.15 23.26 -44.76
CA SER A 12 -29.58 22.84 -43.43
C SER A 12 -29.55 24.05 -42.48
N ALA A 13 -30.56 24.14 -41.62
CA ALA A 13 -30.53 24.94 -40.41
C ALA A 13 -31.06 24.06 -39.26
N ALA A 14 -30.23 23.84 -38.23
CA ALA A 14 -30.61 23.91 -36.81
C ALA A 14 -29.54 23.28 -35.89
N ALA A 15 -29.49 23.80 -34.67
CA ALA A 15 -28.90 23.27 -33.43
C ALA A 15 -27.43 23.62 -33.11
N VAL A 16 -27.29 24.81 -32.51
CA VAL A 16 -26.28 25.18 -31.52
C VAL A 16 -26.46 24.32 -30.26
N SER A 17 -25.40 23.68 -29.75
CA SER A 17 -24.96 23.72 -28.34
C SER A 17 -24.05 22.54 -27.98
N TYR A 18 -23.13 22.83 -27.04
CA TYR A 18 -22.30 21.91 -26.27
C TYR A 18 -20.97 21.47 -26.90
N MET A 19 -19.90 22.19 -26.55
CA MET A 19 -18.69 21.63 -25.91
C MET A 19 -17.74 22.80 -25.61
N ALA A 20 -18.01 23.53 -24.52
CA ALA A 20 -16.94 24.19 -23.80
C ALA A 20 -16.14 23.08 -23.12
N ARG A 21 -15.03 22.65 -23.73
CA ARG A 21 -14.01 21.90 -23.01
C ARG A 21 -13.35 22.91 -22.07
N ALA A 22 -13.59 22.73 -20.78
CA ALA A 22 -12.75 23.30 -19.76
C ALA A 22 -11.34 22.74 -19.97
N GLU A 23 -10.43 23.57 -20.48
CA GLU A 23 -8.99 23.36 -20.31
C GLU A 23 -8.72 23.53 -18.81
N ALA A 24 -8.83 22.43 -18.06
CA ALA A 24 -8.19 22.34 -16.77
C ALA A 24 -6.69 22.24 -17.04
N SER A 25 -6.01 23.39 -17.01
CA SER A 25 -4.56 23.45 -16.90
C SER A 25 -4.12 22.51 -15.76
N ALA A 26 -3.24 21.56 -16.06
CA ALA A 26 -2.58 20.78 -15.03
C ALA A 26 -1.97 21.76 -14.01
N PRO A 27 -2.23 21.63 -12.70
CA PRO A 27 -1.65 22.52 -11.72
C PRO A 27 -0.14 22.37 -11.79
N ASP A 28 0.54 23.50 -11.92
CA ASP A 28 1.99 23.63 -11.77
C ASP A 28 2.37 22.99 -10.42
N HIS A 29 2.96 21.79 -10.45
CA HIS A 29 3.33 21.04 -9.25
C HIS A 29 4.58 21.65 -8.60
N GLN A 30 4.51 22.92 -8.22
CA GLN A 30 5.41 23.45 -7.21
C GLN A 30 5.00 22.84 -5.88
N ALA A 31 5.78 21.88 -5.38
CA ALA A 31 5.62 21.35 -4.03
C ALA A 31 5.61 22.55 -3.05
N LEU A 32 4.50 22.73 -2.34
CA LEU A 32 4.43 23.74 -1.29
C LEU A 32 5.54 23.45 -0.27
N PRO A 33 6.28 24.46 0.21
CA PRO A 33 7.30 24.23 1.21
C PRO A 33 6.65 23.62 2.46
N LEU A 34 7.33 22.63 3.05
CA LEU A 34 6.88 21.99 4.29
C LEU A 34 6.64 23.05 5.38
N PRO A 35 5.54 22.94 6.18
CA PRO A 35 5.27 23.90 7.24
C PRO A 35 6.38 23.88 8.31
N ALA A 36 6.92 25.06 8.65
CA ALA A 36 8.11 25.18 9.51
C ALA A 36 7.80 25.59 10.96
N THR A 37 6.58 26.04 11.25
CA THR A 37 6.13 26.47 12.58
C THR A 37 4.73 25.94 12.89
N VAL A 38 4.33 25.95 14.17
CA VAL A 38 2.94 25.64 14.57
C VAL A 38 1.93 26.53 13.85
N ALA A 39 2.24 27.81 13.68
CA ALA A 39 1.37 28.74 12.95
C ALA A 39 1.26 28.41 11.45
N ASP A 40 2.33 27.90 10.83
CA ASP A 40 2.30 27.42 9.46
C ASP A 40 1.37 26.22 9.30
N TRP A 41 1.45 25.27 10.22
CA TRP A 41 0.58 24.09 10.23
C TRP A 41 -0.89 24.44 10.38
N ALA A 42 -1.24 25.48 11.14
CA ALA A 42 -2.63 25.91 11.33
C ALA A 42 -3.28 26.52 10.07
N ARG A 43 -2.51 26.87 9.04
CA ARG A 43 -3.05 27.48 7.81
C ARG A 43 -3.93 26.50 7.04
N GLY A 44 -5.07 26.99 6.57
CA GLY A 44 -6.02 26.20 5.80
C GLY A 44 -6.77 25.14 6.61
N ALA A 45 -6.65 25.15 7.95
CA ALA A 45 -7.40 24.24 8.81
C ALA A 45 -8.92 24.43 8.63
N GLN A 46 -9.62 23.32 8.48
CA GLN A 46 -11.07 23.25 8.38
C GLN A 46 -11.59 22.04 9.15
N LEU A 47 -12.87 22.04 9.51
CA LEU A 47 -13.52 20.89 10.12
C LEU A 47 -14.08 19.97 9.02
N PHE A 48 -13.88 18.67 9.20
CA PHE A 48 -14.39 17.63 8.31
C PHE A 48 -15.52 16.85 8.97
N ASP A 49 -16.62 16.71 8.24
CA ASP A 49 -17.68 15.77 8.59
C ASP A 49 -17.25 14.33 8.31
N GLY A 50 -17.95 13.35 8.89
CA GLY A 50 -17.71 11.94 8.60
C GLY A 50 -16.47 11.32 9.28
N LEU A 51 -15.85 12.01 10.24
CA LEU A 51 -14.75 11.47 11.07
C LEU A 51 -15.24 10.76 12.36
N GLY A 52 -16.50 10.32 12.37
CA GLY A 52 -17.11 9.69 13.55
C GLY A 52 -17.39 10.69 14.69
N ARG A 53 -17.57 10.17 15.91
CA ARG A 53 -18.00 10.96 17.10
C ARG A 53 -17.06 10.83 18.31
N TYR A 54 -15.83 10.36 18.10
CA TYR A 54 -14.84 10.25 19.17
C TYR A 54 -14.60 11.62 19.83
N HIS A 55 -14.51 11.65 21.16
CA HIS A 55 -14.31 12.88 21.93
C HIS A 55 -13.35 12.61 23.08
N ARG A 56 -12.38 13.50 23.28
CA ARG A 56 -11.48 13.49 24.44
C ARG A 56 -11.45 14.88 25.04
N ALA A 57 -12.07 15.04 26.21
CA ALA A 57 -12.05 16.29 26.93
C ALA A 57 -10.61 16.70 27.30
N VAL A 58 -10.26 17.95 27.04
CA VAL A 58 -8.98 18.55 27.43
C VAL A 58 -9.20 19.83 28.22
N THR A 59 -8.15 20.29 28.91
CA THR A 59 -8.20 21.51 29.70
C THR A 59 -8.14 22.74 28.79
N THR A 60 -9.31 23.14 28.29
CA THR A 60 -9.53 24.36 27.49
C THR A 60 -10.88 24.98 27.87
N SER A 61 -10.98 26.30 27.75
CA SER A 61 -12.27 27.01 27.86
C SER A 61 -12.89 27.33 26.49
N SER A 62 -12.16 27.07 25.40
CA SER A 62 -12.59 27.35 24.04
C SER A 62 -13.27 26.12 23.44
N ALA A 63 -14.59 26.21 23.25
CA ALA A 63 -15.36 25.16 22.58
C ALA A 63 -14.82 24.88 21.15
N ALA A 64 -14.37 25.91 20.45
CA ALA A 64 -13.76 25.76 19.13
C ALA A 64 -12.40 25.04 19.19
N ALA A 65 -11.57 25.31 20.20
CA ALA A 65 -10.32 24.58 20.39
C ALA A 65 -10.58 23.10 20.70
N GLN A 66 -11.57 22.78 21.55
CA GLN A 66 -11.97 21.40 21.83
C GLN A 66 -12.44 20.67 20.56
N GLN A 67 -13.21 21.32 19.68
CA GLN A 67 -13.64 20.72 18.41
C GLN A 67 -12.47 20.35 17.49
N TYR A 68 -11.51 21.26 17.33
CA TYR A 68 -10.30 20.98 16.54
C TYR A 68 -9.40 19.93 17.22
N PHE A 69 -9.33 19.91 18.56
CA PHE A 69 -8.61 18.88 19.30
C PHE A 69 -9.22 17.49 19.07
N ASP A 70 -10.55 17.37 19.15
CA ASP A 70 -11.25 16.10 18.89
C ASP A 70 -11.03 15.62 17.45
N GLN A 71 -11.08 16.55 16.47
CA GLN A 71 -10.73 16.23 15.08
C GLN A 71 -9.28 15.76 14.95
N GLY A 72 -8.34 16.45 15.61
CA GLY A 72 -6.95 16.04 15.68
C GLY A 72 -6.83 14.61 16.20
N MET A 73 -7.45 14.27 17.33
CA MET A 73 -7.41 12.91 17.86
C MET A 73 -8.03 11.87 16.91
N ARG A 74 -9.14 12.19 16.25
CA ARG A 74 -9.74 11.29 15.23
C ARG A 74 -8.79 11.01 14.08
N LEU A 75 -8.09 12.05 13.60
CA LEU A 75 -7.13 11.94 12.50
C LEU A 75 -5.82 11.27 12.91
N LEU A 76 -5.38 11.46 14.16
CA LEU A 76 -4.28 10.70 14.78
C LEU A 76 -4.63 9.20 14.79
N TRP A 77 -5.81 8.83 15.29
CA TRP A 77 -6.26 7.43 15.27
C TRP A 77 -6.41 6.87 13.85
N ALA A 78 -6.54 7.73 12.85
CA ALA A 78 -6.65 7.39 11.44
C ALA A 78 -5.32 7.52 10.67
N PHE A 79 -4.21 7.80 11.34
CA PHE A 79 -2.89 8.09 10.76
C PHE A 79 -2.84 9.15 9.65
N ASN A 80 -3.85 10.01 9.53
CA ASN A 80 -3.71 11.26 8.79
C ASN A 80 -3.02 12.29 9.71
N HIS A 81 -1.75 12.02 10.04
CA HIS A 81 -0.95 12.83 10.97
C HIS A 81 -0.76 14.27 10.47
N ASP A 82 -0.71 14.45 9.15
CA ASP A 82 -0.63 15.75 8.51
C ASP A 82 -1.84 16.64 8.85
N GLU A 83 -3.06 16.15 8.60
CA GLU A 83 -4.28 16.88 8.94
C GLU A 83 -4.55 16.89 10.46
N SER A 84 -4.08 15.86 11.18
CA SER A 84 -4.10 15.83 12.64
C SER A 84 -3.26 16.97 13.23
N THR A 85 -2.05 17.17 12.72
CA THR A 85 -1.15 18.27 13.11
C THR A 85 -1.78 19.60 12.81
N ARG A 86 -2.34 19.78 11.61
CA ARG A 86 -3.07 21.00 11.21
C ARG A 86 -4.23 21.31 12.17
N SER A 87 -4.99 20.29 12.56
CA SER A 87 -6.11 20.42 13.49
C SER A 87 -5.64 20.82 14.90
N PHE A 88 -4.62 20.14 15.44
CA PHE A 88 -4.05 20.50 16.75
C PHE A 88 -3.43 21.90 16.75
N ALA A 89 -2.73 22.28 15.69
CA ALA A 89 -2.15 23.61 15.52
C ALA A 89 -3.25 24.68 15.48
N LYS A 90 -4.37 24.41 14.82
CA LYS A 90 -5.53 25.30 14.83
C LYS A 90 -6.16 25.41 16.22
N ALA A 91 -6.26 24.31 16.96
CA ALA A 91 -6.73 24.33 18.35
C ALA A 91 -5.82 25.20 19.24
N ALA A 92 -4.50 25.04 19.11
CA ALA A 92 -3.51 25.83 19.83
C ALA A 92 -3.56 27.34 19.46
N GLN A 93 -3.85 27.67 18.20
CA GLN A 93 -4.08 29.05 17.78
C GLN A 93 -5.35 29.66 18.42
N LEU A 94 -6.41 28.86 18.59
CA LEU A 94 -7.69 29.30 19.17
C LEU A 94 -7.66 29.42 20.69
N ASP A 95 -6.84 28.60 21.36
CA ASP A 95 -6.55 28.69 22.79
C ASP A 95 -5.06 28.48 23.05
N PRO A 96 -4.27 29.58 23.09
CA PRO A 96 -2.84 29.52 23.39
C PRO A 96 -2.48 29.01 24.79
N SER A 97 -3.47 28.80 25.67
CA SER A 97 -3.27 28.20 26.99
C SER A 97 -3.53 26.69 27.04
N CYS A 98 -4.04 26.10 25.95
CA CYS A 98 -4.33 24.68 25.83
C CYS A 98 -3.05 23.84 25.68
N ALA A 99 -2.50 23.36 26.80
CA ALA A 99 -1.28 22.55 26.80
C ALA A 99 -1.41 21.27 25.95
N ALA A 100 -2.58 20.61 25.98
CA ALA A 100 -2.85 19.41 25.20
C ALA A 100 -2.86 19.67 23.69
N CYS A 101 -3.28 20.85 23.25
CA CYS A 101 -3.31 21.22 21.83
C CYS A 101 -1.88 21.29 21.26
N PHE A 102 -0.95 21.89 22.00
CA PHE A 102 0.46 21.89 21.63
C PHE A 102 1.10 20.50 21.73
N TRP A 103 0.74 19.70 22.75
CA TRP A 103 1.16 18.29 22.84
C TRP A 103 0.74 17.48 21.61
N GLY A 104 -0.49 17.69 21.13
CA GLY A 104 -1.01 17.02 19.94
C GLY A 104 -0.17 17.33 18.70
N VAL A 105 0.20 18.60 18.49
CA VAL A 105 1.13 19.01 17.41
C VAL A 105 2.45 18.27 17.54
N ALA A 106 3.08 18.32 18.73
CA ALA A 106 4.39 17.70 18.95
C ALA A 106 4.37 16.18 18.75
N LEU A 107 3.27 15.52 19.11
CA LEU A 107 3.10 14.09 18.92
C LEU A 107 3.04 13.72 17.43
N THR A 108 2.24 14.45 16.64
CA THR A 108 1.89 14.04 15.26
C THR A 108 2.92 14.40 14.21
N VAL A 109 3.78 15.39 14.46
CA VAL A 109 4.95 15.64 13.58
C VAL A 109 6.11 14.67 13.85
N GLY A 110 6.05 13.92 14.96
CA GLY A 110 7.03 12.92 15.32
C GLY A 110 6.93 11.62 14.52
N PRO A 111 7.81 10.65 14.82
CA PRO A 111 7.77 9.35 14.19
C PRO A 111 6.56 8.54 14.68
N ASN A 112 6.06 7.68 13.81
CA ASN A 112 4.97 6.74 14.06
C ASN A 112 5.29 5.38 13.43
N TYR A 113 4.37 4.40 13.60
CA TYR A 113 4.54 3.04 13.10
C TYR A 113 4.83 2.97 11.58
N ASN A 114 4.20 3.82 10.77
CA ASN A 114 4.30 3.78 9.30
C ASN A 114 5.31 4.78 8.72
N TYR A 115 5.65 5.84 9.47
CA TYR A 115 6.65 6.82 9.09
C TYR A 115 7.62 7.02 10.25
N SER A 116 8.69 6.24 10.23
CA SER A 116 9.67 6.19 11.32
C SER A 116 10.65 7.36 11.29
N ALA A 117 10.76 8.11 10.19
CA ALA A 117 11.70 9.22 10.08
C ALA A 117 11.14 10.49 10.72
N THR A 118 12.01 11.31 11.30
CA THR A 118 11.65 12.68 11.70
C THR A 118 12.53 13.70 10.96
N PRO A 119 12.08 14.19 9.79
CA PRO A 119 12.77 15.27 9.08
C PRO A 119 13.07 16.47 9.98
N GLU A 120 14.19 17.16 9.73
CA GLU A 120 14.69 18.25 10.60
C GLU A 120 13.64 19.34 10.86
N LEU A 121 12.91 19.77 9.82
CA LEU A 121 11.84 20.76 9.97
C LEU A 121 10.71 20.29 10.91
N ARG A 122 10.34 19.01 10.84
CA ARG A 122 9.33 18.43 11.75
C ARG A 122 9.86 18.31 13.17
N ALA A 123 11.13 17.94 13.35
CA ALA A 123 11.77 17.88 14.65
C ALA A 123 11.79 19.26 15.34
N ALA A 124 12.05 20.32 14.58
CA ALA A 124 12.01 21.71 15.08
C ALA A 124 10.59 22.09 15.56
N VAL A 125 9.56 21.86 14.73
CA VAL A 125 8.15 22.11 15.11
C VAL A 125 7.76 21.30 16.34
N ALA A 126 8.19 20.04 16.43
CA ALA A 126 7.88 19.16 17.56
C ALA A 126 8.43 19.73 18.87
N TRP A 127 9.68 20.21 18.82
CA TRP A 127 10.34 20.80 19.98
C TRP A 127 9.68 22.09 20.42
N GLU A 128 9.41 23.01 19.48
CA GLU A 128 8.71 24.27 19.75
C GLU A 128 7.34 24.02 20.39
N ALA A 129 6.53 23.13 19.79
CA ALA A 129 5.21 22.80 20.31
C ALA A 129 5.30 22.12 21.70
N LEU A 130 6.24 21.21 21.90
CA LEU A 130 6.43 20.58 23.21
C LEU A 130 6.82 21.60 24.28
N HIS A 131 7.66 22.59 23.94
CA HIS A 131 8.04 23.64 24.85
C HIS A 131 6.82 24.48 25.29
N GLU A 132 5.97 24.89 24.35
CA GLU A 132 4.71 25.58 24.64
C GLU A 132 3.76 24.72 25.49
N ALA A 133 3.69 23.40 25.22
CA ALA A 133 2.92 22.47 26.03
C ALA A 133 3.42 22.42 27.48
N GLN A 134 4.74 22.39 27.69
CA GLN A 134 5.36 22.39 29.02
C GLN A 134 5.11 23.70 29.78
N GLN A 135 5.21 24.86 29.12
CA GLN A 135 4.91 26.16 29.74
C GLN A 135 3.46 26.26 30.23
N ASN A 136 2.53 25.63 29.51
CA ASN A 136 1.11 25.62 29.86
C ASN A 136 0.70 24.45 30.77
N ALA A 137 1.57 23.45 30.98
CA ALA A 137 1.24 22.20 31.67
C ALA A 137 0.74 22.39 33.10
N ALA A 138 1.21 23.41 33.82
CA ALA A 138 0.77 23.69 35.20
C ALA A 138 -0.73 23.99 35.32
N ARG A 139 -1.38 24.40 34.22
CA ARG A 139 -2.82 24.66 34.15
C ARG A 139 -3.63 23.43 33.69
N ALA A 140 -2.96 22.42 33.17
CA ALA A 140 -3.56 21.24 32.59
C ALA A 140 -3.93 20.20 33.66
N SER A 141 -4.79 19.25 33.29
CA SER A 141 -5.15 18.10 34.13
C SER A 141 -3.95 17.19 34.39
N ALA A 142 -4.06 16.33 35.42
CA ALA A 142 -2.98 15.42 35.80
C ALA A 142 -2.58 14.45 34.67
N VAL A 143 -3.53 14.01 33.84
CA VAL A 143 -3.25 13.11 32.71
C VAL A 143 -2.54 13.85 31.57
N GLU A 144 -2.93 15.08 31.25
CA GLU A 144 -2.26 15.90 30.24
C GLU A 144 -0.82 16.23 30.65
N GLN A 145 -0.61 16.62 31.91
CA GLN A 145 0.74 16.83 32.45
C GLN A 145 1.63 15.59 32.30
N ALA A 146 1.07 14.41 32.54
CA ALA A 146 1.80 13.15 32.43
C ALA A 146 2.13 12.79 30.96
N LEU A 147 1.18 13.00 30.03
CA LEU A 147 1.39 12.79 28.59
C LEU A 147 2.45 13.73 28.02
N ILE A 148 2.44 15.01 28.42
CA ILE A 148 3.46 16.00 28.05
C ILE A 148 4.83 15.58 28.61
N GLY A 149 4.87 15.17 29.88
CA GLY A 149 6.10 14.71 30.53
C GLY A 149 6.68 13.45 29.87
N ALA A 150 5.84 12.52 29.43
CA ALA A 150 6.27 11.35 28.67
C ALA A 150 6.84 11.76 27.30
N LEU A 151 6.11 12.56 26.52
CA LEU A 151 6.54 12.98 25.18
C LEU A 151 7.88 13.75 25.21
N ALA A 152 8.15 14.48 26.29
CA ALA A 152 9.45 15.15 26.48
C ALA A 152 10.66 14.20 26.51
N LYS A 153 10.46 12.90 26.79
CA LYS A 153 11.53 11.90 26.68
C LYS A 153 11.92 11.59 25.23
N ARG A 154 11.03 11.86 24.26
CA ARG A 154 11.30 11.70 22.82
C ARG A 154 12.14 12.86 22.26
N TYR A 155 12.09 14.04 22.89
CA TYR A 155 12.75 15.27 22.44
C TYR A 155 13.65 15.89 23.54
N PRO A 156 14.81 15.30 23.84
CA PRO A 156 15.64 15.71 24.99
C PRO A 156 16.37 17.05 24.80
N SER A 157 16.46 17.58 23.57
CA SER A 157 17.13 18.85 23.28
C SER A 157 16.56 19.55 22.04
N ALA A 158 16.88 20.84 21.86
CA ALA A 158 16.35 21.71 20.82
C ALA A 158 17.02 21.56 19.44
N GLY A 159 17.94 20.58 19.26
CA GLY A 159 18.76 20.47 18.06
C GLY A 159 18.81 19.07 17.45
N PRO A 160 19.29 18.93 16.19
CA PRO A 160 19.30 17.69 15.41
C PRO A 160 20.15 16.54 15.99
N ALA A 161 20.82 16.74 17.15
CA ALA A 161 21.73 15.78 17.75
C ALA A 161 21.05 14.64 18.55
N ALA A 162 19.74 14.72 18.79
CA ALA A 162 18.95 13.61 19.31
C ALA A 162 17.72 13.44 18.43
N SER A 163 17.89 12.71 17.33
CA SER A 163 16.79 12.46 16.41
C SER A 163 15.64 11.76 17.16
N ALA A 164 14.43 12.28 17.02
CA ALA A 164 13.24 11.78 17.73
C ALA A 164 12.88 10.32 17.36
N ASP A 165 13.47 9.83 16.26
CA ASP A 165 13.39 8.49 15.72
C ASP A 165 14.57 7.58 16.12
N ALA A 166 15.51 8.07 16.92
CA ALA A 166 16.61 7.24 17.41
C ALA A 166 16.08 6.17 18.37
N PRO A 167 16.63 4.93 18.35
CA PRO A 167 16.16 3.85 19.24
C PRO A 167 16.14 4.23 20.73
N ALA A 168 17.09 5.05 21.18
CA ALA A 168 17.17 5.51 22.56
C ALA A 168 16.00 6.45 22.96
N THR A 169 15.61 7.38 22.09
CA THR A 169 14.51 8.33 22.35
C THR A 169 13.14 7.66 22.19
N LEU A 170 12.99 6.77 21.20
CA LEU A 170 11.81 5.91 21.06
C LEU A 170 11.59 5.03 22.30
N GLY A 171 12.64 4.35 22.76
CA GLY A 171 12.59 3.52 23.96
C GLY A 171 12.31 4.33 25.24
N ALA A 172 12.89 5.52 25.37
CA ALA A 172 12.65 6.40 26.52
C ALA A 172 11.20 6.90 26.57
N TYR A 173 10.61 7.24 25.42
CA TYR A 173 9.20 7.61 25.33
C TYR A 173 8.28 6.44 25.66
N ALA A 174 8.51 5.26 25.08
CA ALA A 174 7.72 4.07 25.37
C ALA A 174 7.78 3.69 26.85
N ALA A 175 8.97 3.74 27.47
CA ALA A 175 9.12 3.50 28.90
C ALA A 175 8.31 4.51 29.75
N ALA A 176 8.38 5.80 29.42
CA ALA A 176 7.59 6.82 30.11
C ALA A 176 6.08 6.62 29.90
N MET A 177 5.64 6.25 28.70
CA MET A 177 4.24 5.94 28.44
C MET A 177 3.74 4.74 29.25
N ARG A 178 4.59 3.75 29.54
CA ARG A 178 4.23 2.65 30.47
C ARG A 178 3.98 3.15 31.88
N GLU A 179 4.76 4.11 32.37
CA GLU A 179 4.54 4.74 33.67
C GLU A 179 3.21 5.52 33.69
N VAL A 180 2.92 6.28 32.63
CA VAL A 180 1.64 6.99 32.47
C VAL A 180 0.47 6.00 32.42
N ALA A 181 0.59 4.92 31.64
CA ALA A 181 -0.43 3.88 31.54
C ALA A 181 -0.68 3.16 32.87
N ALA A 182 0.34 2.95 33.70
CA ALA A 182 0.18 2.41 35.04
C ALA A 182 -0.56 3.40 35.97
N ARG A 183 -0.22 4.69 35.90
CA ARG A 183 -0.86 5.74 36.70
C ARG A 183 -2.33 5.97 36.31
N PHE A 184 -2.65 5.84 35.02
CA PHE A 184 -3.99 6.07 34.46
C PHE A 184 -4.56 4.80 33.80
N ALA A 185 -4.55 3.67 34.52
CA ALA A 185 -5.00 2.37 34.02
C ALA A 185 -6.45 2.34 33.48
N ALA A 186 -7.30 3.25 33.98
CA ALA A 186 -8.69 3.36 33.55
C ALA A 186 -8.87 4.16 32.24
N ASP A 187 -7.91 5.02 31.86
CA ASP A 187 -7.97 5.85 30.65
C ASP A 187 -7.57 5.01 29.43
N LEU A 188 -8.55 4.67 28.59
CA LEU A 188 -8.37 3.81 27.42
C LEU A 188 -7.54 4.46 26.31
N ASP A 189 -7.58 5.80 26.19
CA ASP A 189 -6.75 6.51 25.23
C ASP A 189 -5.28 6.44 25.65
N VAL A 190 -5.00 6.58 26.95
CA VAL A 190 -3.63 6.43 27.50
C VAL A 190 -3.10 5.01 27.27
N GLN A 191 -3.92 3.99 27.47
CA GLN A 191 -3.52 2.61 27.15
C GLN A 191 -3.21 2.45 25.66
N THR A 192 -4.04 3.04 24.80
CA THR A 192 -3.87 2.96 23.34
C THR A 192 -2.64 3.74 22.86
N LEU A 193 -2.36 4.92 23.41
CA LEU A 193 -1.14 5.68 23.15
C LEU A 193 0.11 4.96 23.66
N CYS A 194 0.02 4.23 24.77
CA CYS A 194 1.13 3.40 25.25
C CYS A 194 1.42 2.26 24.27
N ALA A 195 0.37 1.60 23.74
CA ALA A 195 0.54 0.58 22.71
C ALA A 195 1.22 1.15 21.46
N GLU A 196 0.79 2.32 20.96
CA GLU A 196 1.44 3.00 19.83
C GLU A 196 2.91 3.30 20.10
N ALA A 197 3.23 3.85 21.28
CA ALA A 197 4.60 4.16 21.65
C ALA A 197 5.48 2.89 21.68
N GLU A 198 4.96 1.79 22.22
CA GLU A 198 5.63 0.48 22.26
C GLU A 198 5.76 -0.13 20.85
N MET A 199 4.76 0.02 19.98
CA MET A 199 4.79 -0.43 18.58
C MET A 199 5.89 0.29 17.78
N THR A 200 5.99 1.62 17.95
CA THR A 200 6.93 2.46 17.20
C THR A 200 8.40 2.15 17.52
N VAL A 201 8.71 1.56 18.69
CA VAL A 201 10.07 1.07 19.01
C VAL A 201 10.52 -0.04 18.05
N ASN A 202 9.59 -0.90 17.63
CA ASN A 202 9.84 -2.02 16.73
C ASN A 202 8.93 -1.94 15.49
N ALA A 203 8.81 -0.73 14.91
CA ALA A 203 7.98 -0.49 13.73
C ALA A 203 8.26 -1.54 12.63
N TRP A 204 7.20 -2.15 12.10
CA TRP A 204 7.23 -3.24 11.10
C TRP A 204 8.00 -4.51 11.50
N LYS A 205 8.38 -4.65 12.77
CA LYS A 205 9.19 -5.76 13.29
C LYS A 205 8.60 -6.39 14.55
N LEU A 206 7.27 -6.30 14.71
CA LEU A 206 6.54 -6.92 15.82
C LEU A 206 6.56 -8.45 15.73
N TRP A 207 6.58 -8.99 14.52
CA TRP A 207 6.67 -10.42 14.25
C TRP A 207 7.82 -10.69 13.28
N THR A 208 8.56 -11.76 13.53
CA THR A 208 9.54 -12.28 12.57
C THR A 208 8.82 -12.99 11.42
N ALA A 209 9.51 -13.21 10.31
CA ALA A 209 8.95 -13.90 9.14
C ALA A 209 8.47 -15.34 9.45
N ASP A 210 9.03 -15.99 10.48
CA ASP A 210 8.61 -17.31 10.99
C ASP A 210 7.50 -17.22 12.07
N GLY A 211 6.96 -16.02 12.33
CA GLY A 211 5.82 -15.80 13.21
C GLY A 211 6.16 -15.73 14.70
N ARG A 212 7.43 -15.52 15.08
CA ARG A 212 7.81 -15.31 16.48
C ARG A 212 7.62 -13.83 16.86
N PRO A 213 7.05 -13.53 18.04
CA PRO A 213 6.90 -12.16 18.49
C PRO A 213 8.26 -11.56 18.87
N ALA A 214 8.50 -10.30 18.50
CA ALA A 214 9.59 -9.51 19.05
C ALA A 214 9.32 -9.15 20.52
N PRO A 215 10.35 -8.84 21.34
CA PRO A 215 10.16 -8.45 22.73
C PRO A 215 9.14 -7.31 22.89
N GLY A 216 8.17 -7.47 23.79
CA GLY A 216 7.10 -6.49 24.03
C GLY A 216 5.83 -6.69 23.19
N THR A 217 5.87 -7.49 22.12
CA THR A 217 4.74 -7.60 21.19
C THR A 217 3.48 -8.18 21.83
N LEU A 218 3.63 -9.23 22.64
CA LEU A 218 2.49 -9.87 23.31
C LEU A 218 1.90 -8.97 24.41
N GLU A 219 2.73 -8.12 25.03
CA GLU A 219 2.28 -7.11 25.98
C GLU A 219 1.46 -6.02 25.29
N ILE A 220 1.88 -5.57 24.09
CA ILE A 220 1.12 -4.63 23.25
C ILE A 220 -0.23 -5.25 22.87
N GLU A 221 -0.21 -6.50 22.36
CA GLU A 221 -1.40 -7.24 21.99
C GLU A 221 -2.40 -7.32 23.14
N ALA A 222 -1.96 -7.78 24.32
CA ALA A 222 -2.80 -7.91 25.50
C ALA A 222 -3.34 -6.54 25.99
N ARG A 223 -2.56 -5.47 25.87
CA ARG A 223 -3.01 -4.11 26.21
C ARG A 223 -4.16 -3.67 25.31
N LEU A 224 -4.04 -3.87 24.00
CA LEU A 224 -5.07 -3.52 23.03
C LEU A 224 -6.33 -4.38 23.18
N GLU A 225 -6.17 -5.68 23.42
CA GLU A 225 -7.30 -6.57 23.71
C GLU A 225 -8.08 -6.13 24.96
N SER A 226 -7.39 -5.69 26.01
CA SER A 226 -8.00 -5.14 27.22
C SER A 226 -8.79 -3.86 26.94
N VAL A 227 -8.27 -2.96 26.09
CA VAL A 227 -9.01 -1.77 25.64
C VAL A 227 -10.25 -2.18 24.86
N LEU A 228 -10.12 -3.08 23.89
CA LEU A 228 -11.23 -3.52 23.03
C LEU A 228 -12.30 -4.32 23.78
N GLN A 229 -11.95 -4.96 24.89
CA GLN A 229 -12.94 -5.60 25.77
C GLN A 229 -13.80 -4.56 26.51
N ARG A 230 -13.21 -3.41 26.87
CA ARG A 230 -13.87 -2.34 27.64
C ARG A 230 -14.58 -1.33 26.75
N ASP A 231 -14.03 -1.06 25.58
CA ASP A 231 -14.63 -0.25 24.52
C ASP A 231 -14.34 -0.89 23.15
N PRO A 232 -15.22 -1.78 22.66
CA PRO A 232 -15.08 -2.39 21.34
C PRO A 232 -15.07 -1.38 20.19
N GLY A 233 -15.59 -0.16 20.40
CA GLY A 233 -15.68 0.89 19.39
C GLY A 233 -14.49 1.85 19.36
N HIS A 234 -13.48 1.66 20.22
CA HIS A 234 -12.35 2.57 20.31
C HIS A 234 -11.56 2.60 18.98
N PRO A 235 -11.47 3.74 18.27
CA PRO A 235 -10.89 3.79 16.93
C PRO A 235 -9.40 3.44 16.92
N GLY A 236 -8.61 4.07 17.80
CA GLY A 236 -7.17 3.80 17.91
C GLY A 236 -6.87 2.32 18.24
N ALA A 237 -7.57 1.73 19.22
CA ALA A 237 -7.33 0.34 19.59
C ALA A 237 -7.69 -0.66 18.48
N ASN A 238 -8.80 -0.45 17.77
CA ASN A 238 -9.15 -1.33 16.64
C ASN A 238 -8.11 -1.21 15.51
N HIS A 239 -7.67 0.01 15.21
CA HIS A 239 -6.64 0.28 14.22
C HIS A 239 -5.31 -0.37 14.60
N TYR A 240 -4.78 -0.08 15.77
CA TYR A 240 -3.47 -0.58 16.19
C TYR A 240 -3.48 -2.11 16.36
N TYR A 241 -4.60 -2.70 16.76
CA TYR A 241 -4.72 -4.15 16.82
C TYR A 241 -4.66 -4.81 15.44
N VAL A 242 -5.15 -4.14 14.39
CA VAL A 242 -4.93 -4.62 13.00
C VAL A 242 -3.44 -4.66 12.69
N HIS A 243 -2.70 -3.56 12.93
CA HIS A 243 -1.25 -3.51 12.69
C HIS A 243 -0.46 -4.52 13.53
N VAL A 244 -0.85 -4.73 14.79
CA VAL A 244 -0.20 -5.75 15.63
C VAL A 244 -0.43 -7.14 15.06
N MET A 245 -1.59 -7.45 14.49
CA MET A 245 -1.95 -8.81 14.09
C MET A 245 -1.65 -9.15 12.63
N GLU A 246 -1.47 -8.19 11.73
CA GLU A 246 -1.35 -8.42 10.27
C GLU A 246 -0.17 -9.32 9.88
N ALA A 247 0.98 -9.19 10.56
CA ALA A 247 2.16 -10.02 10.35
C ALA A 247 2.19 -11.29 11.24
N SER A 248 1.27 -11.40 12.20
CA SER A 248 1.25 -12.49 13.19
C SER A 248 0.95 -13.85 12.56
N PRO A 249 1.21 -14.96 13.27
CA PRO A 249 0.75 -16.29 12.86
C PRO A 249 -0.78 -16.47 12.95
N GLU A 250 -1.50 -15.57 13.62
CA GLU A 250 -2.95 -15.66 13.87
C GLU A 250 -3.70 -14.36 13.47
N PRO A 251 -3.59 -13.87 12.21
CA PRO A 251 -4.22 -12.62 11.79
C PRO A 251 -5.75 -12.65 11.92
N GLY A 252 -6.35 -13.84 11.94
CA GLY A 252 -7.78 -14.05 12.16
C GLY A 252 -8.33 -13.46 13.46
N LYS A 253 -7.50 -13.29 14.50
CA LYS A 253 -7.91 -12.66 15.77
C LYS A 253 -8.37 -11.21 15.58
N ALA A 254 -7.83 -10.50 14.60
CA ALA A 254 -8.16 -9.10 14.32
C ALA A 254 -9.33 -8.91 13.35
N VAL A 255 -9.96 -9.99 12.85
CA VAL A 255 -11.15 -9.87 11.97
C VAL A 255 -12.28 -9.04 12.61
N PRO A 256 -12.64 -9.23 13.90
CA PRO A 256 -13.65 -8.38 14.54
C PRO A 256 -13.27 -6.89 14.54
N SER A 257 -11.99 -6.55 14.75
CA SER A 257 -11.53 -5.16 14.70
C SER A 257 -11.59 -4.60 13.28
N ALA A 258 -11.13 -5.37 12.29
CA ALA A 258 -11.25 -5.01 10.88
C ALA A 258 -12.72 -4.75 10.46
N GLU A 259 -13.67 -5.56 10.94
CA GLU A 259 -15.10 -5.31 10.65
C GLU A 259 -15.62 -4.04 11.32
N ARG A 260 -15.21 -3.75 12.56
CA ARG A 260 -15.66 -2.55 13.29
C ARG A 260 -15.11 -1.25 12.69
N LEU A 261 -13.92 -1.28 12.09
CA LEU A 261 -13.34 -0.11 11.43
C LEU A 261 -14.13 0.35 10.20
N ARG A 262 -14.86 -0.57 9.53
CA ARG A 262 -15.69 -0.23 8.37
C ARG A 262 -16.78 0.77 8.75
N GLY A 263 -16.76 1.95 8.16
CA GLY A 263 -17.74 3.00 8.43
C GLY A 263 -17.55 3.70 9.78
N LEU A 264 -16.48 3.43 10.52
CA LEU A 264 -16.23 4.08 11.82
C LEU A 264 -15.90 5.58 11.63
N MET A 265 -15.08 5.87 10.63
CA MET A 265 -14.74 7.24 10.18
C MET A 265 -14.73 7.26 8.64
N PRO A 266 -15.90 7.29 7.98
CA PRO A 266 -16.00 7.15 6.53
C PRO A 266 -15.33 8.26 5.71
N ALA A 267 -14.97 9.40 6.33
CA ALA A 267 -14.18 10.45 5.69
C ALA A 267 -12.66 10.27 5.87
N SER A 268 -12.22 9.22 6.58
CA SER A 268 -10.80 8.85 6.70
C SER A 268 -10.47 7.74 5.71
N GLY A 269 -9.67 8.07 4.67
CA GLY A 269 -9.30 7.09 3.68
C GLY A 269 -8.47 5.94 4.24
N HIS A 270 -7.48 6.24 5.07
CA HIS A 270 -6.68 5.20 5.70
C HIS A 270 -7.49 4.30 6.64
N LEU A 271 -8.33 4.86 7.53
CA LEU A 271 -9.11 4.04 8.46
C LEU A 271 -10.13 3.13 7.74
N GLU A 272 -10.73 3.62 6.65
CA GLU A 272 -11.61 2.79 5.79
C GLU A 272 -10.87 1.68 5.06
N HIS A 273 -9.59 1.88 4.77
CA HIS A 273 -8.72 0.91 4.11
C HIS A 273 -8.17 -0.15 5.07
N MET A 274 -7.88 0.19 6.34
CA MET A 274 -7.26 -0.70 7.32
C MET A 274 -7.83 -2.13 7.41
N PRO A 275 -9.15 -2.37 7.26
CA PRO A 275 -9.68 -3.73 7.22
C PRO A 275 -9.01 -4.64 6.19
N ALA A 276 -8.51 -4.08 5.08
CA ALA A 276 -7.83 -4.81 4.02
C ALA A 276 -6.57 -5.55 4.49
N HIS A 277 -5.86 -5.02 5.49
CA HIS A 277 -4.65 -5.62 6.08
C HIS A 277 -4.94 -7.00 6.66
N ILE A 278 -6.08 -7.17 7.34
CA ILE A 278 -6.51 -8.47 7.86
C ILE A 278 -7.23 -9.29 6.79
N PHE A 279 -8.14 -8.68 6.03
CA PHE A 279 -8.95 -9.41 5.07
C PHE A 279 -8.12 -10.12 4.01
N GLN A 280 -7.04 -9.53 3.50
CA GLN A 280 -6.13 -10.22 2.59
C GLN A 280 -5.44 -11.43 3.23
N ARG A 281 -5.04 -11.32 4.51
CA ARG A 281 -4.33 -12.37 5.26
C ARG A 281 -5.20 -13.58 5.57
N VAL A 282 -6.53 -13.39 5.59
CA VAL A 282 -7.51 -14.47 5.80
C VAL A 282 -8.25 -14.89 4.51
N GLY A 283 -7.80 -14.42 3.34
CA GLY A 283 -8.34 -14.81 2.04
C GLY A 283 -9.65 -14.13 1.63
N ARG A 284 -10.03 -13.04 2.30
CA ARG A 284 -11.22 -12.23 1.98
C ARG A 284 -10.88 -11.10 1.01
N TYR A 285 -10.38 -11.46 -0.17
CA TYR A 285 -9.84 -10.50 -1.14
C TYR A 285 -10.88 -9.49 -1.66
N GLU A 286 -12.15 -9.88 -1.89
CA GLU A 286 -13.20 -8.91 -2.24
C GLU A 286 -13.45 -7.90 -1.12
N ASP A 287 -13.50 -8.34 0.14
CA ASP A 287 -13.71 -7.42 1.27
C ASP A 287 -12.53 -6.45 1.42
N ALA A 288 -11.30 -6.94 1.19
CA ALA A 288 -10.12 -6.10 1.11
C ALA A 288 -10.23 -5.08 -0.04
N ALA A 289 -10.57 -5.51 -1.25
CA ALA A 289 -10.75 -4.60 -2.38
C ALA A 289 -11.85 -3.56 -2.12
N ALA A 290 -12.98 -3.96 -1.53
CA ALA A 290 -14.07 -3.06 -1.17
C ALA A 290 -13.65 -2.03 -0.10
N ALA A 291 -12.82 -2.41 0.89
CA ALA A 291 -12.24 -1.47 1.86
C ALA A 291 -11.36 -0.43 1.16
N ASN A 292 -10.49 -0.85 0.26
CA ASN A 292 -9.63 0.05 -0.50
C ASN A 292 -10.41 0.99 -1.42
N ARG A 293 -11.49 0.54 -2.08
CA ARG A 293 -12.37 1.43 -2.86
C ARG A 293 -12.98 2.54 -1.99
N ARG A 294 -13.39 2.22 -0.76
CA ARG A 294 -13.90 3.21 0.19
C ARG A 294 -12.80 4.16 0.64
N GLY A 295 -11.63 3.64 0.98
CA GLY A 295 -10.46 4.43 1.34
C GLY A 295 -10.07 5.44 0.26
N VAL A 296 -9.96 4.96 -0.99
CA VAL A 296 -9.72 5.80 -2.18
C VAL A 296 -10.80 6.87 -2.36
N ALA A 297 -12.08 6.52 -2.17
CA ALA A 297 -13.17 7.48 -2.32
C ALA A 297 -13.08 8.61 -1.26
N ALA A 298 -12.78 8.25 -0.01
CA ALA A 298 -12.59 9.20 1.07
C ALA A 298 -11.36 10.10 0.86
N ASP A 299 -10.23 9.53 0.45
CA ASP A 299 -9.02 10.32 0.13
C ASP A 299 -9.25 11.26 -1.05
N ARG A 300 -9.95 10.82 -2.11
CA ARG A 300 -10.31 11.71 -3.22
C ARG A 300 -11.16 12.90 -2.75
N ALA A 301 -12.10 12.68 -1.83
CA ALA A 301 -12.89 13.76 -1.25
C ALA A 301 -12.02 14.70 -0.39
N TYR A 302 -11.09 14.15 0.39
CA TYR A 302 -10.12 14.92 1.17
C TYR A 302 -9.22 15.80 0.26
N PHE A 303 -8.59 15.21 -0.76
CA PHE A 303 -7.71 15.94 -1.70
C PHE A 303 -8.46 16.94 -2.59
N ALA A 304 -9.77 16.77 -2.77
CA ALA A 304 -10.60 17.79 -3.44
C ALA A 304 -10.89 19.00 -2.54
N ALA A 305 -10.86 18.83 -1.22
CA ALA A 305 -11.15 19.87 -0.24
C ALA A 305 -9.90 20.57 0.30
N THR A 306 -8.75 19.87 0.32
CA THR A 306 -7.49 20.41 0.84
C THR A 306 -6.27 19.72 0.22
N HIS A 307 -5.09 20.28 0.48
CA HIS A 307 -3.82 19.67 0.12
C HIS A 307 -3.17 19.09 1.38
N ALA A 308 -2.65 17.87 1.29
CA ALA A 308 -1.77 17.31 2.32
C ALA A 308 -0.44 18.08 2.30
N PRO A 309 0.05 18.56 3.46
CA PRO A 309 1.33 19.27 3.53
C PRO A 309 2.56 18.43 3.18
N ASP A 310 2.50 17.11 3.33
CA ASP A 310 3.70 16.28 3.28
C ASP A 310 3.38 14.87 2.74
N TYR A 311 3.53 13.82 3.55
CA TYR A 311 3.61 12.43 3.11
C TYR A 311 2.26 11.73 2.98
N TYR A 312 1.13 12.35 3.33
CA TYR A 312 -0.17 11.66 3.30
C TYR A 312 -0.58 11.14 1.90
N ALA A 313 -0.07 11.74 0.82
CA ALA A 313 -0.28 11.22 -0.54
C ALA A 313 0.23 9.77 -0.72
N MET A 314 1.20 9.34 0.08
CA MET A 314 1.67 7.95 0.10
C MET A 314 0.60 6.97 0.57
N TYR A 315 -0.24 7.36 1.55
CA TYR A 315 -1.36 6.53 2.01
C TYR A 315 -2.45 6.39 0.94
N PHE A 316 -2.67 7.44 0.15
CA PHE A 316 -3.59 7.37 -0.97
C PHE A 316 -3.11 6.41 -2.05
N ALA A 317 -1.81 6.42 -2.37
CA ALA A 317 -1.19 5.46 -3.26
C ALA A 317 -1.22 4.03 -2.68
N HIS A 318 -1.01 3.89 -1.37
CA HIS A 318 -1.08 2.63 -0.64
C HIS A 318 -2.46 1.95 -0.77
N ASN A 319 -3.53 2.73 -0.68
CA ASN A 319 -4.89 2.24 -0.90
C ASN A 319 -5.06 1.62 -2.30
N TYR A 320 -4.46 2.23 -3.34
CA TYR A 320 -4.46 1.64 -4.68
C TYR A 320 -3.57 0.41 -4.79
N SER A 321 -2.39 0.39 -4.16
CA SER A 321 -1.51 -0.78 -4.14
C SER A 321 -2.23 -2.02 -3.57
N PHE A 322 -2.92 -1.85 -2.44
CA PHE A 322 -3.73 -2.91 -1.85
C PHE A 322 -4.91 -3.34 -2.72
N LEU A 323 -5.57 -2.39 -3.39
CA LEU A 323 -6.62 -2.71 -4.35
C LEU A 323 -6.05 -3.54 -5.52
N ALA A 324 -4.90 -3.15 -6.05
CA ALA A 324 -4.24 -3.85 -7.14
C ALA A 324 -3.89 -5.29 -6.76
N PHE A 325 -3.30 -5.49 -5.59
CA PHE A 325 -2.95 -6.81 -5.07
C PHE A 325 -4.20 -7.68 -4.86
N SER A 326 -5.20 -7.18 -4.12
CA SER A 326 -6.42 -7.93 -3.82
C SER A 326 -7.18 -8.30 -5.11
N ALA A 327 -7.29 -7.37 -6.05
CA ALA A 327 -7.87 -7.62 -7.37
C ALA A 327 -7.08 -8.65 -8.18
N ALA A 328 -5.75 -8.64 -8.09
CA ALA A 328 -4.90 -9.59 -8.80
C ALA A 328 -5.05 -11.02 -8.28
N MET A 329 -5.28 -11.19 -6.97
CA MET A 329 -5.49 -12.50 -6.34
C MET A 329 -6.83 -13.14 -6.73
N GLU A 330 -7.83 -12.34 -7.10
CA GLU A 330 -9.14 -12.78 -7.60
C GLU A 330 -9.28 -12.74 -9.13
N GLY A 331 -8.21 -12.41 -9.86
CA GLY A 331 -8.24 -12.41 -11.33
C GLY A 331 -9.00 -11.26 -11.97
N ARG A 332 -9.12 -10.12 -11.29
CA ARG A 332 -9.73 -8.89 -11.82
C ARG A 332 -8.69 -8.02 -12.52
N LYS A 333 -8.33 -8.40 -13.74
CA LYS A 333 -7.32 -7.74 -14.56
C LYS A 333 -7.60 -6.24 -14.74
N ALA A 334 -8.81 -5.88 -15.15
CA ALA A 334 -9.12 -4.48 -15.46
C ALA A 334 -8.92 -3.57 -14.24
N GLU A 335 -9.35 -4.02 -13.06
CA GLU A 335 -9.20 -3.28 -11.82
C GLU A 335 -7.75 -3.24 -11.33
N THR A 336 -7.02 -4.35 -11.40
CA THR A 336 -5.59 -4.36 -11.06
C THR A 336 -4.81 -3.35 -11.90
N LEU A 337 -5.03 -3.32 -13.23
CA LEU A 337 -4.33 -2.41 -14.13
C LEU A 337 -4.68 -0.93 -13.86
N ALA A 338 -5.94 -0.64 -13.58
CA ALA A 338 -6.37 0.72 -13.22
C ALA A 338 -5.78 1.19 -11.88
N ALA A 339 -5.70 0.28 -10.89
CA ALA A 339 -5.16 0.57 -9.58
C ALA A 339 -3.64 0.84 -9.64
N VAL A 340 -2.85 -0.02 -10.29
CA VAL A 340 -1.39 0.22 -10.42
C VAL A 340 -1.07 1.48 -11.22
N GLN A 341 -1.91 1.83 -12.21
CA GLN A 341 -1.79 3.11 -12.92
C GLN A 341 -2.04 4.29 -11.97
N SER A 342 -3.04 4.18 -11.09
CA SER A 342 -3.36 5.21 -10.10
C SER A 342 -2.23 5.39 -9.08
N VAL A 343 -1.53 4.31 -8.68
CA VAL A 343 -0.30 4.39 -7.86
C VAL A 343 0.75 5.26 -8.56
N ALA A 344 1.08 4.94 -9.82
CA ALA A 344 2.09 5.66 -10.58
C ALA A 344 1.73 7.14 -10.85
N GLN A 345 0.44 7.47 -10.91
CA GLN A 345 -0.03 8.85 -11.05
C GLN A 345 -0.03 9.64 -9.73
N THR A 346 -0.15 8.95 -8.60
CA THR A 346 -0.22 9.59 -7.26
C THR A 346 1.18 9.92 -6.73
N VAL A 347 2.16 9.05 -7.03
CA VAL A 347 3.52 9.18 -6.50
C VAL A 347 4.53 9.36 -7.65
N PRO A 348 4.93 10.61 -7.96
CA PRO A 348 5.92 10.85 -8.99
C PRO A 348 7.31 10.35 -8.57
N VAL A 349 8.14 9.98 -9.55
CA VAL A 349 9.49 9.44 -9.30
C VAL A 349 10.35 10.40 -8.47
N ASP A 350 10.27 11.71 -8.71
CA ASP A 350 11.05 12.70 -7.95
C ASP A 350 10.70 12.70 -6.46
N MET A 351 9.43 12.45 -6.10
CA MET A 351 9.02 12.33 -4.70
C MET A 351 9.66 11.10 -4.04
N LEU A 352 9.67 9.95 -4.72
CA LEU A 352 10.31 8.73 -4.21
C LEU A 352 11.82 8.91 -4.02
N LEU A 353 12.49 9.52 -5.00
CA LEU A 353 13.93 9.78 -4.93
C LEU A 353 14.27 10.75 -3.79
N ALA A 354 13.44 11.77 -3.55
CA ALA A 354 13.60 12.69 -2.42
C ALA A 354 13.46 11.98 -1.06
N MET A 355 12.70 10.89 -1.00
CA MET A 355 12.56 10.04 0.18
C MET A 355 13.66 8.96 0.30
N GLY A 356 14.59 8.89 -0.66
CA GLY A 356 15.64 7.88 -0.69
C GLY A 356 15.18 6.50 -1.20
N ASP A 357 13.99 6.40 -1.80
CA ASP A 357 13.46 5.16 -2.37
C ASP A 357 14.08 4.88 -3.76
N SER A 358 14.30 3.61 -4.09
CA SER A 358 14.86 3.19 -5.39
C SER A 358 13.85 3.21 -6.55
N GLY A 359 12.58 3.49 -6.28
CA GLY A 359 11.45 3.39 -7.19
C GLY A 359 10.81 2.00 -7.23
N TRP A 360 11.21 1.06 -6.36
CA TRP A 360 10.70 -0.32 -6.38
C TRP A 360 9.19 -0.40 -6.19
N ASN A 361 8.62 0.48 -5.36
CA ASN A 361 7.17 0.50 -5.10
C ASN A 361 6.32 0.73 -6.35
N LEU A 362 6.87 1.39 -7.37
CA LEU A 362 6.18 1.61 -8.66
C LEU A 362 6.27 0.41 -9.62
N THR A 363 6.99 -0.66 -9.26
CA THR A 363 7.17 -1.83 -10.13
C THR A 363 5.92 -2.70 -10.27
N GLN A 364 4.92 -2.51 -9.40
CA GLN A 364 3.62 -3.20 -9.49
C GLN A 364 2.97 -3.03 -10.86
N GLN A 365 3.19 -1.89 -11.54
CA GLN A 365 2.68 -1.64 -12.89
C GLN A 365 3.25 -2.64 -13.92
N TYR A 366 4.50 -3.07 -13.78
CA TYR A 366 5.13 -4.07 -14.65
C TYR A 366 4.75 -5.49 -14.22
N ALA A 367 4.73 -5.74 -12.91
CA ALA A 367 4.34 -7.02 -12.36
C ALA A 367 2.87 -7.38 -12.70
N ALA A 368 1.97 -6.39 -12.76
CA ALA A 368 0.59 -6.59 -13.19
C ALA A 368 0.50 -7.05 -14.66
N LEU A 369 1.29 -6.46 -15.57
CA LEU A 369 1.36 -6.93 -16.96
C LEU A 369 1.83 -8.38 -17.03
N VAL A 370 2.86 -8.73 -16.23
CA VAL A 370 3.35 -10.11 -16.14
C VAL A 370 2.31 -11.07 -15.59
N ARG A 371 1.62 -10.67 -14.52
CA ARG A 371 0.60 -11.47 -13.84
C ARG A 371 -0.52 -11.89 -14.79
N PHE A 372 -0.89 -11.01 -15.73
CA PHE A 372 -1.98 -11.23 -16.68
C PHE A 372 -1.51 -11.61 -18.10
N GLY A 373 -0.22 -11.92 -18.27
CA GLY A 373 0.31 -12.39 -19.55
C GLY A 373 0.30 -11.35 -20.68
N LEU A 374 0.32 -10.06 -20.34
CA LEU A 374 0.33 -8.94 -21.28
C LEU A 374 1.76 -8.69 -21.80
N TRP A 375 2.28 -9.70 -22.51
CA TRP A 375 3.67 -9.76 -22.93
C TRP A 375 4.03 -8.68 -23.94
N ASP A 376 3.17 -8.46 -24.93
CA ASP A 376 3.43 -7.51 -26.01
C ASP A 376 3.37 -6.08 -25.48
N GLU A 377 2.44 -5.79 -24.56
CA GLU A 377 2.34 -4.53 -23.83
C GLU A 377 3.60 -4.26 -23.00
N MET A 378 4.07 -5.25 -22.23
CA MET A 378 5.30 -5.12 -21.43
C MET A 378 6.53 -4.86 -22.30
N ILE A 379 6.63 -5.51 -23.46
CA ILE A 379 7.72 -5.33 -24.43
C ILE A 379 7.67 -3.94 -25.07
N ALA A 380 6.47 -3.38 -25.30
CA ALA A 380 6.27 -2.09 -25.93
C ALA A 380 6.58 -0.89 -25.02
N LEU A 381 6.67 -1.11 -23.70
CA LEU A 381 7.03 -0.06 -22.75
C LEU A 381 8.42 0.51 -23.01
N LEU A 382 8.55 1.82 -22.80
CA LEU A 382 9.83 2.50 -22.76
C LEU A 382 10.52 2.28 -21.41
N PRO A 383 11.86 2.25 -21.37
CA PRO A 383 12.60 2.26 -20.11
C PRO A 383 12.18 3.44 -19.21
N PRO A 384 12.08 3.22 -17.89
CA PRO A 384 11.73 4.28 -16.93
C PRO A 384 12.87 5.28 -16.73
N ASP A 385 12.67 6.24 -15.83
CA ASP A 385 13.74 7.15 -15.39
C ASP A 385 14.92 6.36 -14.79
N PRO A 386 16.13 6.46 -15.37
CA PRO A 386 17.29 5.70 -14.91
C PRO A 386 17.79 6.14 -13.52
N ARG A 387 17.34 7.28 -12.99
CA ARG A 387 17.64 7.71 -11.61
C ARG A 387 16.99 6.79 -10.56
N ALA A 388 15.97 6.02 -10.95
CA ALA A 388 15.27 5.07 -10.10
C ALA A 388 15.72 3.62 -10.41
N PRO A 389 16.80 3.12 -9.79
CA PRO A 389 17.36 1.81 -10.11
C PRO A 389 16.42 0.65 -9.80
N GLY A 390 15.60 0.75 -8.74
CA GLY A 390 14.58 -0.25 -8.41
C GLY A 390 13.46 -0.31 -9.44
N LEU A 391 13.01 0.84 -9.95
CA LEU A 391 12.02 0.87 -11.02
C LEU A 391 12.59 0.28 -12.32
N THR A 392 13.83 0.61 -12.66
CA THR A 392 14.55 0.04 -13.80
C THR A 392 14.70 -1.48 -13.67
N ALA A 393 15.04 -1.98 -12.49
CA ALA A 393 15.10 -3.41 -12.20
C ALA A 393 13.76 -4.12 -12.45
N GLY A 394 12.64 -3.58 -11.93
CA GLY A 394 11.31 -4.15 -12.17
C GLY A 394 10.92 -4.15 -13.65
N TYR A 395 11.30 -3.10 -14.40
CA TYR A 395 11.10 -3.05 -15.85
C TYR A 395 11.89 -4.15 -16.57
N LEU A 396 13.17 -4.33 -16.24
CA LEU A 396 14.03 -5.37 -16.83
C LEU A 396 13.53 -6.78 -16.48
N PHE A 397 13.07 -6.98 -15.25
CA PHE A 397 12.39 -8.21 -14.83
C PHE A 397 11.18 -8.51 -15.72
N GLY A 398 10.22 -7.59 -15.81
CA GLY A 398 8.99 -7.80 -16.58
C GLY A 398 9.28 -8.00 -18.07
N ARG A 399 10.19 -7.20 -18.62
CA ARG A 399 10.61 -7.27 -20.03
C ARG A 399 11.31 -8.60 -20.32
N GLY A 400 12.22 -9.05 -19.47
CA GLY A 400 12.92 -10.33 -19.62
C GLY A 400 11.95 -11.52 -19.62
N VAL A 401 11.00 -11.53 -18.68
CA VAL A 401 9.92 -12.54 -18.63
C VAL A 401 9.08 -12.52 -19.92
N ALA A 402 8.62 -11.35 -20.35
CA ALA A 402 7.78 -11.20 -21.54
C ALA A 402 8.51 -11.62 -22.84
N LEU A 403 9.77 -11.21 -23.00
CA LEU A 403 10.60 -11.59 -24.15
C LEU A 403 10.83 -13.10 -24.20
N ALA A 404 11.13 -13.73 -23.04
CA ALA A 404 11.29 -15.17 -22.95
C ALA A 404 9.99 -15.89 -23.33
N ALA A 405 8.85 -15.44 -22.78
CA ALA A 405 7.54 -16.00 -23.10
C ALA A 405 7.22 -15.95 -24.61
N ARG A 406 7.65 -14.89 -25.31
CA ARG A 406 7.51 -14.73 -26.77
C ARG A 406 8.59 -15.42 -27.61
N GLY A 407 9.48 -16.21 -27.00
CA GLY A 407 10.56 -16.90 -27.70
C GLY A 407 11.68 -15.98 -28.19
N ARG A 408 11.71 -14.71 -27.77
CA ARG A 408 12.75 -13.73 -28.12
C ARG A 408 13.96 -13.90 -27.19
N ILE A 409 14.53 -15.10 -27.20
CA ILE A 409 15.45 -15.57 -26.16
C ILE A 409 16.75 -14.75 -26.11
N ALA A 410 17.30 -14.32 -27.25
CA ALA A 410 18.49 -13.48 -27.28
C ALA A 410 18.27 -12.13 -26.58
N GLU A 411 17.12 -11.52 -26.80
CA GLU A 411 16.75 -10.25 -26.16
C GLU A 411 16.42 -10.44 -24.67
N ALA A 412 15.76 -11.55 -24.32
CA ALA A 412 15.53 -11.92 -22.93
C ALA A 412 16.84 -12.08 -22.15
N ARG A 413 17.86 -12.70 -22.76
CA ARG A 413 19.23 -12.76 -22.19
C ARG A 413 19.85 -11.38 -22.05
N GLY A 414 19.62 -10.47 -23.00
CA GLY A 414 20.06 -9.08 -22.90
C GLY A 414 19.48 -8.38 -21.68
N ALA A 415 18.16 -8.44 -21.50
CA ALA A 415 17.48 -7.88 -20.33
C ALA A 415 17.96 -8.53 -19.01
N SER A 416 18.15 -9.85 -19.01
CA SER A 416 18.70 -10.57 -17.85
C SER A 416 20.12 -10.11 -17.51
N GLY A 417 20.99 -9.93 -18.50
CA GLY A 417 22.36 -9.45 -18.28
C GLY A 417 22.43 -8.00 -17.81
N GLU A 418 21.48 -7.16 -18.23
CA GLU A 418 21.33 -5.81 -17.70
C GLU A 418 20.85 -5.81 -16.25
N LEU A 419 19.89 -6.68 -15.91
CA LEU A 419 19.42 -6.87 -14.54
C LEU A 419 20.55 -7.33 -13.61
N GLU A 420 21.41 -8.25 -14.04
CA GLU A 420 22.59 -8.68 -13.28
C GLU A 420 23.58 -7.54 -13.04
N ARG A 421 23.85 -6.70 -14.05
CA ARG A 421 24.75 -5.55 -13.91
C ARG A 421 24.17 -4.51 -12.95
N LEU A 422 22.86 -4.26 -13.02
CA LEU A 422 22.18 -3.35 -12.11
C LEU A 422 22.26 -3.87 -10.67
N ALA A 423 21.98 -5.16 -10.45
CA ALA A 423 22.12 -5.80 -9.15
C ALA A 423 23.54 -5.63 -8.60
N ALA A 424 24.57 -5.90 -9.40
CA ALA A 424 25.96 -5.76 -8.99
C ALA A 424 26.37 -4.30 -8.67
N ALA A 425 25.73 -3.31 -9.30
CA ALA A 425 26.01 -1.89 -9.08
C ALA A 425 25.15 -1.26 -7.97
N ALA A 426 24.07 -1.90 -7.55
CA ALA A 426 23.16 -1.37 -6.54
C ALA A 426 23.86 -1.28 -5.17
N PRO A 427 23.73 -0.16 -4.44
CA PRO A 427 24.17 -0.08 -3.04
C PRO A 427 23.56 -1.20 -2.20
N ALA A 428 24.31 -1.72 -1.24
CA ALA A 428 23.88 -2.85 -0.40
C ALA A 428 22.62 -2.50 0.44
N ASP A 429 22.48 -1.22 0.78
CA ASP A 429 21.42 -0.64 1.59
C ASP A 429 20.33 0.06 0.76
N ALA A 430 20.38 -0.02 -0.58
CA ALA A 430 19.34 0.56 -1.42
C ALA A 430 17.97 -0.04 -1.08
N ALA A 431 17.00 0.81 -0.74
CA ALA A 431 15.68 0.38 -0.26
C ALA A 431 14.79 -0.15 -1.40
N ALA A 432 13.95 -1.13 -1.09
CA ALA A 432 12.85 -1.63 -1.91
C ALA A 432 11.69 -2.00 -0.98
N GLY A 433 10.85 -1.01 -0.65
CA GLY A 433 9.86 -1.13 0.42
C GLY A 433 10.54 -1.36 1.78
N PHE A 434 10.12 -2.38 2.53
CA PHE A 434 10.78 -2.77 3.79
C PHE A 434 11.93 -3.77 3.61
N ASN A 435 12.23 -4.13 2.36
CA ASN A 435 13.37 -4.97 2.00
C ASN A 435 14.48 -4.13 1.32
N THR A 436 15.62 -4.77 1.06
CA THR A 436 16.66 -4.17 0.20
C THR A 436 16.40 -4.50 -1.26
N LEU A 437 16.89 -3.65 -2.16
CA LEU A 437 16.85 -3.89 -3.59
C LEU A 437 17.54 -5.20 -3.96
N HIS A 438 18.64 -5.55 -3.29
CA HIS A 438 19.29 -6.86 -3.45
C HIS A 438 18.36 -8.02 -3.09
N ALA A 439 17.64 -7.94 -1.97
CA ALA A 439 16.76 -9.02 -1.52
C ALA A 439 15.62 -9.29 -2.51
N VAL A 440 15.00 -8.25 -3.07
CA VAL A 440 13.95 -8.43 -4.09
C VAL A 440 14.53 -8.89 -5.45
N LEU A 441 15.76 -8.47 -5.77
CA LEU A 441 16.47 -8.93 -6.98
C LEU A 441 16.90 -10.40 -6.89
N ASP A 442 17.12 -10.94 -5.70
CA ASP A 442 17.33 -12.37 -5.48
C ASP A 442 16.10 -13.21 -5.83
N VAL A 443 14.90 -12.62 -5.86
CA VAL A 443 13.69 -13.23 -6.40
C VAL A 443 13.59 -13.01 -7.91
N ALA A 444 13.82 -11.78 -8.37
CA ALA A 444 13.61 -11.40 -9.77
C ALA A 444 14.54 -12.15 -10.75
N ARG A 445 15.84 -12.25 -10.44
CA ARG A 445 16.84 -12.80 -11.36
C ARG A 445 16.60 -14.29 -11.66
N PRO A 446 16.39 -15.18 -10.66
CA PRO A 446 16.08 -16.58 -10.94
C PRO A 446 14.76 -16.76 -11.69
N VAL A 447 13.76 -15.89 -11.48
CA VAL A 447 12.50 -15.95 -12.25
C VAL A 447 12.73 -15.67 -13.74
N VAL A 448 13.48 -14.62 -14.10
CA VAL A 448 13.81 -14.33 -15.51
C VAL A 448 14.60 -15.48 -16.12
N ALA A 449 15.63 -15.98 -15.41
CA ALA A 449 16.44 -17.09 -15.85
C ALA A 449 15.61 -18.38 -16.04
N ALA A 450 14.66 -18.67 -15.13
CA ALA A 450 13.77 -19.82 -15.23
C ALA A 450 12.86 -19.73 -16.45
N ARG A 451 12.36 -18.52 -16.79
CA ARG A 451 11.54 -18.30 -17.98
C ARG A 451 12.33 -18.53 -19.26
N ILE A 452 13.58 -18.08 -19.31
CA ILE A 452 14.51 -18.36 -20.42
C ILE A 452 14.72 -19.87 -20.54
N ALA A 453 15.12 -20.54 -19.45
CA ALA A 453 15.38 -21.97 -19.43
C ALA A 453 14.15 -22.79 -19.86
N ALA A 454 12.97 -22.46 -19.35
CA ALA A 454 11.72 -23.13 -19.70
C ALA A 454 11.39 -22.97 -21.20
N SER A 455 11.65 -21.79 -21.78
CA SER A 455 11.40 -21.51 -23.20
C SER A 455 12.39 -22.21 -24.12
N GLU A 456 13.58 -22.56 -23.62
CA GLU A 456 14.59 -23.37 -24.31
C GLU A 456 14.41 -24.88 -24.09
N GLY A 457 13.32 -25.31 -23.44
CA GLY A 457 13.07 -26.72 -23.13
C GLY A 457 13.88 -27.28 -21.97
N ARG A 458 14.62 -26.45 -21.23
CA ARG A 458 15.42 -26.83 -20.05
C ARG A 458 14.57 -26.84 -18.78
N GLY A 459 13.62 -27.77 -18.75
CA GLY A 459 12.58 -27.83 -17.70
C GLY A 459 13.13 -28.05 -16.28
N ALA A 460 14.16 -28.89 -16.13
CA ALA A 460 14.78 -29.15 -14.84
C ALA A 460 15.51 -27.92 -14.27
N ASP A 461 16.24 -27.19 -15.13
CA ASP A 461 16.89 -25.94 -14.75
C ASP A 461 15.87 -24.88 -14.31
N ALA A 462 14.75 -24.78 -15.04
CA ALA A 462 13.66 -23.88 -14.69
C ALA A 462 13.04 -24.22 -13.32
N VAL A 463 12.88 -25.50 -12.97
CA VAL A 463 12.40 -25.90 -11.63
C VAL A 463 13.38 -25.43 -10.55
N ARG A 464 14.67 -25.74 -10.70
CA ARG A 464 15.70 -25.37 -9.70
C ARG A 464 15.75 -23.86 -9.49
N LEU A 465 15.74 -23.08 -10.57
CA LEU A 465 15.76 -21.61 -10.50
C LEU A 465 14.51 -21.04 -9.81
N LEU A 466 13.35 -21.67 -9.97
CA LEU A 466 12.12 -21.27 -9.28
C LEU A 466 12.11 -21.69 -7.81
N GLU A 467 12.78 -22.79 -7.45
CA GLU A 467 13.01 -23.15 -6.05
C GLU A 467 13.93 -22.11 -5.38
N ASP A 468 14.97 -21.65 -6.07
CA ASP A 468 15.83 -20.55 -5.62
C ASP A 468 15.01 -19.25 -5.41
N ALA A 469 14.12 -18.91 -6.36
CA ALA A 469 13.23 -17.76 -6.25
C ALA A 469 12.26 -17.86 -5.06
N VAL A 470 11.62 -19.02 -4.85
CA VAL A 470 10.72 -19.24 -3.71
C VAL A 470 11.48 -19.15 -2.39
N ALA A 471 12.69 -19.72 -2.31
CA ALA A 471 13.51 -19.63 -1.12
C ALA A 471 13.94 -18.18 -0.84
N ALA A 472 14.19 -17.36 -1.87
CA ALA A 472 14.48 -15.93 -1.72
C ALA A 472 13.24 -15.15 -1.26
N GLU A 473 12.08 -15.40 -1.86
CA GLU A 473 10.80 -14.79 -1.46
C GLU A 473 10.46 -15.10 0.01
N ASP A 474 10.64 -16.35 0.43
CA ASP A 474 10.39 -16.80 1.82
C ASP A 474 11.32 -16.11 2.86
N ARG A 475 12.39 -15.43 2.43
CA ARG A 475 13.29 -14.65 3.30
C ARG A 475 12.97 -13.15 3.36
N LEU A 476 12.08 -12.66 2.50
CA LEU A 476 11.70 -11.25 2.51
C LEU A 476 11.04 -10.88 3.85
N ALA A 477 11.34 -9.68 4.33
CA ALA A 477 10.63 -9.09 5.44
C ALA A 477 9.15 -8.89 5.09
N TYR A 478 8.30 -8.88 6.11
CA TYR A 478 6.89 -8.54 5.93
C TYR A 478 6.75 -7.10 5.40
N ASN A 479 5.97 -6.96 4.34
CA ASN A 479 5.46 -5.68 3.83
C ASN A 479 4.04 -5.93 3.29
N GLU A 480 3.30 -4.85 3.10
CA GLU A 480 1.93 -4.89 2.60
C GLU A 480 1.62 -3.76 1.60
N PRO A 481 1.11 -4.13 0.41
CA PRO A 481 1.21 -5.48 -0.16
C PRO A 481 2.67 -5.93 -0.20
N SER A 482 2.90 -7.25 -0.29
CA SER A 482 4.27 -7.79 -0.33
C SER A 482 5.13 -7.06 -1.37
N ASP A 483 6.39 -6.79 -1.02
CA ASP A 483 7.38 -6.22 -1.96
C ASP A 483 7.53 -7.05 -3.24
N TRP A 484 7.16 -8.33 -3.17
CA TRP A 484 7.00 -9.20 -4.33
C TRP A 484 5.53 -9.37 -4.70
N PHE A 485 5.10 -8.73 -5.80
CA PHE A 485 3.69 -8.49 -6.12
C PHE A 485 2.80 -9.75 -6.27
N PHE A 486 3.33 -10.89 -6.72
CA PHE A 486 2.58 -12.16 -6.75
C PHE A 486 3.49 -13.36 -6.43
N PRO A 487 2.99 -14.40 -5.74
CA PRO A 487 3.82 -15.51 -5.28
C PRO A 487 4.62 -16.23 -6.38
N ALA A 488 5.93 -16.41 -6.17
CA ALA A 488 6.78 -17.22 -7.06
C ALA A 488 6.41 -18.71 -7.02
N ARG A 489 5.73 -19.15 -5.95
CA ARG A 489 5.17 -20.51 -5.83
C ARG A 489 4.19 -20.85 -6.96
N HIS A 490 3.45 -19.87 -7.47
CA HIS A 490 2.60 -20.07 -8.65
C HIS A 490 3.41 -20.48 -9.88
N LEU A 491 4.56 -19.84 -10.08
CA LEU A 491 5.47 -20.10 -11.19
C LEU A 491 6.09 -21.49 -11.05
N LEU A 492 6.59 -21.82 -9.85
CA LEU A 492 7.17 -23.13 -9.54
C LEU A 492 6.14 -24.26 -9.75
N GLY A 493 4.93 -24.11 -9.20
CA GLY A 493 3.87 -25.09 -9.34
C GLY A 493 3.47 -25.33 -10.81
N ALA A 494 3.35 -24.27 -11.60
CA ALA A 494 3.06 -24.38 -13.03
C ALA A 494 4.16 -25.15 -13.78
N GLN A 495 5.42 -24.86 -13.49
CA GLN A 495 6.57 -25.53 -14.11
C GLN A 495 6.70 -27.00 -13.68
N LEU A 496 6.38 -27.33 -12.42
CA LEU A 496 6.36 -28.71 -11.93
C LEU A 496 5.27 -29.53 -12.62
N LEU A 497 4.06 -28.99 -12.79
CA LEU A 497 2.98 -29.66 -13.52
C LEU A 497 3.38 -29.95 -14.98
N ARG A 498 3.99 -28.97 -15.66
CA ARG A 498 4.51 -29.16 -17.02
C ARG A 498 5.59 -30.22 -17.12
N SER A 499 6.39 -30.38 -16.06
CA SER A 499 7.44 -31.39 -15.97
C SER A 499 6.93 -32.75 -15.45
N GLY A 500 5.61 -32.92 -15.26
CA GLY A 500 5.01 -34.18 -14.79
C GLY A 500 5.15 -34.44 -13.28
N HIS A 501 5.60 -33.46 -12.50
CA HIS A 501 5.84 -33.58 -11.05
C HIS A 501 4.63 -33.15 -10.22
N ALA A 502 3.47 -33.78 -10.46
CA ALA A 502 2.19 -33.36 -9.87
C ALA A 502 2.17 -33.37 -8.32
N ALA A 503 2.77 -34.38 -7.68
CA ALA A 503 2.84 -34.45 -6.21
C ALA A 503 3.65 -33.30 -5.59
N ARG A 504 4.77 -32.91 -6.23
CA ARG A 504 5.56 -31.74 -5.80
C ARG A 504 4.78 -30.44 -6.03
N ALA A 505 4.07 -30.32 -7.15
CA ALA A 505 3.24 -29.16 -7.43
C ALA A 505 2.12 -29.00 -6.39
N GLU A 506 1.45 -30.09 -6.00
CA GLU A 506 0.46 -30.08 -4.92
C GLU A 506 1.04 -29.48 -3.63
N GLN A 507 2.21 -29.93 -3.20
CA GLN A 507 2.83 -29.40 -1.98
C GLN A 507 3.09 -27.89 -2.09
N VAL A 508 3.60 -27.43 -3.23
CA VAL A 508 3.86 -26.00 -3.48
C VAL A 508 2.58 -25.17 -3.37
N TYR A 509 1.46 -25.62 -3.93
CA TYR A 509 0.19 -24.90 -3.82
C TYR A 509 -0.43 -24.95 -2.43
N ARG A 510 -0.29 -26.07 -1.71
CA ARG A 510 -0.73 -26.14 -0.31
C ARG A 510 0.06 -25.20 0.58
N ASP A 511 1.37 -25.08 0.36
CA ASP A 511 2.20 -24.12 1.07
C ASP A 511 1.79 -22.68 0.77
N ASP A 512 1.48 -22.36 -0.49
CA ASP A 512 0.95 -21.04 -0.85
C ASP A 512 -0.39 -20.77 -0.15
N LEU A 513 -1.34 -21.70 -0.19
CA LEU A 513 -2.68 -21.53 0.41
C LEU A 513 -2.65 -21.42 1.94
N ARG A 514 -1.58 -21.87 2.62
CA ARG A 514 -1.39 -21.59 4.05
C ARG A 514 -1.00 -20.13 4.30
N ARG A 515 -0.25 -19.51 3.38
CA ARG A 515 0.18 -18.10 3.47
C ARG A 515 -0.85 -17.13 2.90
N ASN A 516 -1.51 -17.56 1.82
CA ASN A 516 -2.48 -16.82 1.02
C ASN A 516 -3.78 -17.63 0.91
N PRO A 517 -4.59 -17.71 1.98
CA PRO A 517 -5.84 -18.47 1.97
C PRO A 517 -6.77 -18.02 0.83
N ALA A 518 -7.52 -18.95 0.25
CA ALA A 518 -8.47 -18.69 -0.84
C ALA A 518 -7.88 -18.02 -2.11
N ASN A 519 -6.56 -18.04 -2.30
CA ASN A 519 -5.93 -17.54 -3.51
C ASN A 519 -6.32 -18.40 -4.73
N GLY A 520 -7.07 -17.81 -5.66
CA GLY A 520 -7.64 -18.53 -6.82
C GLY A 520 -6.58 -19.14 -7.74
N TRP A 521 -5.41 -18.52 -7.87
CA TRP A 521 -4.33 -19.04 -8.70
C TRP A 521 -3.74 -20.34 -8.15
N ALA A 522 -3.55 -20.41 -6.83
CA ALA A 522 -3.07 -21.62 -6.17
C ALA A 522 -4.15 -22.70 -6.12
N LEU A 523 -5.44 -22.34 -5.97
CA LEU A 523 -6.56 -23.30 -6.02
C LEU A 523 -6.68 -23.96 -7.40
N GLU A 524 -6.53 -23.21 -8.49
CA GLU A 524 -6.50 -23.78 -9.85
C GLU A 524 -5.32 -24.73 -10.05
N GLY A 525 -4.14 -24.31 -9.57
CA GLY A 525 -2.95 -25.15 -9.57
C GLY A 525 -3.11 -26.45 -8.78
N LEU A 526 -3.68 -26.36 -7.57
CA LEU A 526 -3.94 -27.49 -6.68
C LEU A 526 -4.94 -28.47 -7.30
N SER A 527 -6.05 -27.95 -7.83
CA SER A 527 -7.06 -28.75 -8.53
C SER A 527 -6.43 -29.53 -9.69
N THR A 528 -5.60 -28.87 -10.51
CA THR A 528 -4.88 -29.49 -11.62
C THR A 528 -3.89 -30.56 -11.15
N ALA A 529 -3.11 -30.27 -10.10
CA ALA A 529 -2.17 -31.22 -9.52
C ALA A 529 -2.85 -32.49 -8.98
N LEU A 530 -4.00 -32.34 -8.33
CA LEU A 530 -4.78 -33.45 -7.79
C LEU A 530 -5.41 -34.30 -8.90
N ARG A 531 -5.90 -33.68 -9.99
CA ARG A 531 -6.39 -34.41 -11.17
C ARG A 531 -5.29 -35.22 -11.84
N ALA A 532 -4.10 -34.64 -12.01
CA ALA A 532 -2.94 -35.33 -12.57
C ALA A 532 -2.50 -36.54 -11.74
N GLN A 533 -2.86 -36.58 -10.45
CA GLN A 533 -2.64 -37.70 -9.53
C GLN A 533 -3.85 -38.65 -9.43
N SER A 534 -4.88 -38.48 -10.25
CA SER A 534 -6.14 -39.26 -10.19
C SER A 534 -6.91 -39.14 -8.86
N ARG A 535 -6.73 -38.05 -8.10
CA ARG A 535 -7.41 -37.79 -6.80
C ARG A 535 -8.69 -36.98 -6.99
N ALA A 536 -9.66 -37.55 -7.71
CA ALA A 536 -10.86 -36.84 -8.15
C ALA A 536 -11.68 -36.15 -7.04
N PRO A 537 -11.94 -36.78 -5.86
CA PRO A 537 -12.72 -36.12 -4.80
C PRO A 537 -12.08 -34.85 -4.27
N GLU A 538 -10.75 -34.86 -4.13
CA GLU A 538 -10.00 -33.73 -3.59
C GLU A 538 -9.84 -32.62 -4.62
N ALA A 539 -9.60 -32.98 -5.89
CA ALA A 539 -9.63 -32.03 -6.99
C ALA A 539 -10.99 -31.32 -7.10
N ALA A 540 -12.10 -32.06 -6.95
CA ALA A 540 -13.43 -31.47 -6.96
C ALA A 540 -13.66 -30.51 -5.79
N ARG A 541 -13.05 -30.76 -4.61
CA ARG A 541 -13.08 -29.81 -3.50
C ARG A 541 -12.33 -28.52 -3.82
N ALA A 542 -11.08 -28.62 -4.28
CA ALA A 542 -10.29 -27.46 -4.67
C ALA A 542 -10.97 -26.64 -5.79
N ALA A 543 -11.63 -27.32 -6.74
CA ALA A 543 -12.40 -26.67 -7.80
C ALA A 543 -13.61 -25.87 -7.26
N ARG A 544 -14.34 -26.38 -6.27
CA ARG A 544 -15.44 -25.63 -5.63
C ARG A 544 -14.93 -24.42 -4.85
N GLU A 545 -13.81 -24.56 -4.17
CA GLU A 545 -13.15 -23.43 -3.49
C GLU A 545 -12.71 -22.37 -4.52
N LEU A 546 -12.20 -22.79 -5.68
CA LEU A 546 -11.86 -21.91 -6.80
C LEU A 546 -13.09 -21.17 -7.36
N GLU A 547 -14.23 -21.85 -7.55
CA GLU A 547 -15.45 -21.20 -8.05
C GLU A 547 -15.87 -20.01 -7.17
N VAL A 548 -15.68 -20.11 -5.86
CA VAL A 548 -15.94 -19.02 -4.92
C VAL A 548 -14.88 -17.93 -5.05
N ALA A 549 -13.59 -18.29 -5.04
CA ALA A 549 -12.47 -17.35 -5.11
C ALA A 549 -12.37 -16.61 -6.45
N TRP A 550 -12.90 -17.19 -7.53
CA TRP A 550 -12.78 -16.67 -8.90
C TRP A 550 -14.08 -16.05 -9.45
N ARG A 551 -15.13 -15.92 -8.63
CA ARG A 551 -16.46 -15.46 -9.06
C ARG A 551 -16.48 -14.01 -9.60
N HIS A 552 -15.50 -13.21 -9.22
CA HIS A 552 -15.37 -11.80 -9.62
C HIS A 552 -14.37 -11.59 -10.76
N ALA A 553 -13.69 -12.63 -11.21
CA ALA A 553 -12.64 -12.52 -12.22
C ALA A 553 -13.18 -12.09 -13.59
N ASP A 554 -12.36 -11.33 -14.31
CA ASP A 554 -12.62 -10.93 -15.71
C ASP A 554 -11.66 -11.62 -16.69
N VAL A 555 -10.91 -12.62 -16.21
CA VAL A 555 -10.04 -13.49 -17.02
C VAL A 555 -10.29 -14.96 -16.72
N ARG A 556 -10.06 -15.80 -17.75
CA ARG A 556 -9.96 -17.25 -17.58
C ARG A 556 -8.53 -17.62 -17.20
N LEU A 557 -8.39 -18.53 -16.24
CA LEU A 557 -7.09 -19.05 -15.84
C LEU A 557 -6.55 -20.03 -16.89
N PRO A 558 -5.33 -19.83 -17.43
CA PRO A 558 -4.63 -20.85 -18.20
C PRO A 558 -3.97 -21.92 -17.29
N GLY A 559 -4.10 -21.76 -15.98
CA GLY A 559 -3.40 -22.46 -14.90
C GLY A 559 -3.10 -21.48 -13.77
N SER A 560 -2.19 -21.83 -12.86
CA SER A 560 -1.76 -20.97 -11.75
C SER A 560 -0.88 -19.78 -12.15
N ALA A 561 -0.42 -19.73 -13.40
CA ALA A 561 0.30 -18.60 -13.98
C ALA A 561 0.24 -18.61 -15.52
N PHE A 562 0.38 -17.43 -16.15
CA PHE A 562 0.64 -17.33 -17.58
C PHE A 562 2.10 -17.76 -17.87
N TRP A 563 2.29 -18.96 -18.44
CA TRP A 563 3.62 -19.62 -18.50
C TRP A 563 4.42 -19.45 -19.81
N LEU A 564 3.78 -19.56 -20.98
CA LEU A 564 4.41 -19.41 -22.30
C LEU A 564 3.62 -18.40 -23.13
N ALA A 565 4.07 -18.09 -24.35
CA ALA A 565 3.21 -17.54 -25.39
C ALA A 565 2.08 -18.53 -25.69
N GLY A 566 1.00 -18.42 -24.92
CA GLY A 566 -0.31 -18.71 -25.43
C GLY A 566 -0.85 -17.43 -26.02
N ALA A 567 -0.98 -17.38 -27.35
CA ALA A 567 -2.21 -16.84 -27.90
C ALA A 567 -3.35 -17.49 -27.13
N ASP A 568 -4.39 -16.72 -26.84
CA ASP A 568 -5.68 -17.25 -26.47
C ASP A 568 -5.94 -18.55 -27.25
N ARG A 569 -5.82 -19.70 -26.60
CA ARG A 569 -6.19 -21.00 -27.19
C ARG A 569 -7.70 -21.20 -27.03
N SER A 570 -8.48 -20.10 -27.00
CA SER A 570 -9.88 -20.12 -27.34
C SER A 570 -10.01 -20.29 -28.86
N GLU A 571 -9.87 -21.53 -29.33
CA GLU A 571 -10.43 -21.91 -30.63
C GLU A 571 -11.97 -21.90 -30.50
N CYS A 572 -12.55 -20.71 -30.41
CA CYS A 572 -13.97 -20.49 -30.59
C CYS A 572 -14.13 -19.31 -31.56
N ALA A 573 -14.65 -19.59 -32.76
CA ALA A 573 -14.89 -18.62 -33.83
C ALA A 573 -15.80 -17.44 -33.45
N CYS A 574 -16.33 -17.42 -32.23
CA CYS A 574 -17.19 -16.35 -31.70
C CYS A 574 -16.41 -15.07 -31.33
N GLU A 575 -15.12 -15.15 -30.96
CA GLU A 575 -14.38 -13.98 -30.43
C GLU A 575 -13.51 -13.23 -31.45
N GLN A 576 -13.31 -13.77 -32.66
CA GLN A 576 -12.68 -13.00 -33.74
C GLN A 576 -13.50 -11.76 -34.16
N ARG A 577 -14.81 -11.75 -33.85
CA ARG A 577 -15.64 -10.54 -34.00
C ARG A 577 -15.40 -9.52 -32.87
N ALA A 578 -15.11 -9.99 -31.65
CA ALA A 578 -14.89 -9.12 -30.48
C ALA A 578 -13.49 -8.47 -30.45
N SER A 579 -12.50 -9.03 -31.16
CA SER A 579 -11.16 -8.42 -31.28
C SER A 579 -11.10 -7.28 -32.32
N ALA A 580 -12.00 -7.26 -33.31
CA ALA A 580 -12.08 -6.18 -34.30
C ALA A 580 -12.83 -4.95 -33.78
N GLU A 581 -13.69 -5.11 -32.76
CA GLU A 581 -14.51 -4.03 -32.18
C GLU A 581 -13.83 -3.29 -31.01
N ARG A 582 -12.60 -3.66 -30.63
CA ARG A 582 -11.79 -2.94 -29.61
C ARG A 582 -10.73 -2.03 -30.23
N GLN A 583 -11.16 -1.12 -31.12
CA GLN A 583 -10.51 0.18 -31.29
C GLN A 583 -11.51 1.22 -30.78
N PRO A 584 -11.37 1.66 -29.52
CA PRO A 584 -10.54 2.83 -29.27
C PRO A 584 -9.81 2.76 -27.92
N ARG A 585 -8.56 2.30 -27.90
CA ARG A 585 -7.63 2.56 -26.78
C ARG A 585 -6.24 2.83 -27.33
N ARG A 586 -6.11 3.95 -28.05
CA ARG A 586 -4.82 4.61 -28.30
C ARG A 586 -4.49 5.67 -27.24
N GLU A 587 -5.29 5.76 -26.17
CA GLU A 587 -5.09 6.70 -25.06
C GLU A 587 -4.16 6.18 -23.96
N LEU A 588 -3.89 4.87 -23.89
CA LEU A 588 -2.99 4.25 -22.89
C LEU A 588 -1.51 4.62 -23.07
N LEU A 589 -1.13 5.22 -24.21
CA LEU A 589 0.24 5.67 -24.52
C LEU A 589 0.40 7.21 -24.50
N GLY A 590 -0.69 7.97 -24.36
CA GLY A 590 -0.67 9.43 -24.47
C GLY A 590 0.00 10.15 -23.28
N ALA A 591 -0.15 9.60 -22.07
CA ALA A 591 0.31 10.26 -20.85
C ALA A 591 1.84 10.30 -20.65
N GLN A 592 2.62 9.53 -21.43
CA GLN A 592 4.08 9.64 -21.44
C GLN A 592 4.61 10.62 -22.50
N HIS A 593 3.75 11.11 -23.41
CA HIS A 593 4.16 11.99 -24.51
C HIS A 593 4.14 13.47 -24.15
N GLU A 594 3.29 13.89 -23.20
CA GLU A 594 3.14 15.32 -22.86
C GLU A 594 4.19 15.84 -21.85
N ALA A 595 4.96 14.97 -21.20
CA ALA A 595 5.98 15.38 -20.22
C ALA A 595 7.39 15.62 -20.80
N ARG A 596 7.57 15.59 -22.13
CA ARG A 596 8.89 15.79 -22.77
C ARG A 596 8.91 16.79 -23.93
N VAL A 597 7.80 17.50 -24.15
CA VAL A 597 7.76 18.64 -25.08
C VAL A 597 7.03 19.78 -24.38
N HIS A 598 7.69 20.40 -23.40
CA HIS A 598 7.66 21.84 -23.16
C HIS A 598 8.80 22.24 -22.22
#